data_AF-A0A957MWX2-F1
#
_entry.id   AF-A0A957MWX2-F1
#
_cell.length_a   1.000
_cell.length_b   1.000
_cell.length_c   1.000
_cell.angle_alpha   90.00
_cell.angle_beta   90.00
_cell.angle_gamma   90.00
#
_symmetry.space_group_name_H-M   'P 1'
#
loop_
_entity.id
_entity.type
_entity.pdbx_description
1 polymer ?
#
loop_
_entity_poly.entity_id
_entity_poly.type
_entity_poly.pdbx_seq_one_letter_code
_entity_poly.pdbx_strand_id
1 'polypeptide(L)'
;YMQPDAGTFPHVERLHELALACRALPCAAWLDGTTPGEQAMDELLALLVGKGVVALNIVPDRNWNLADSKIAALKQQKLYEVVDLAKQMDLPLNIGTEMNSFGQPIVDDFAAAALFPVRDAFMDGAYFIYGHTVLERALAMGYQSAWAADLLPARAQRNAFYAAVGRCVPAGPAGHKLLARVHQEMAPAELLDALTT
;
A
#
# COMPACT_ATOMS: atom_id res chain seq x y z
N TYR A 1 12.33 6.83 -28.94
CA TYR A 1 11.36 6.92 -27.83
C TYR A 1 10.50 8.15 -28.10
N MET A 2 9.18 8.03 -28.20
CA MET A 2 8.30 9.20 -28.36
C MET A 2 7.93 9.72 -26.98
N GLN A 3 7.94 11.04 -26.81
CA GLN A 3 7.44 11.65 -25.57
C GLN A 3 5.93 11.37 -25.48
N PRO A 4 5.44 10.80 -24.37
CA PRO A 4 4.02 10.60 -24.20
C PRO A 4 3.29 11.94 -24.13
N ASP A 5 2.09 11.96 -24.71
CA ASP A 5 1.11 13.04 -24.59
C ASP A 5 -0.14 12.55 -23.83
N ALA A 6 -1.12 13.44 -23.66
CA ALA A 6 -2.35 13.15 -22.94
C ALA A 6 -3.18 12.00 -23.56
N GLY A 7 -2.96 11.66 -24.84
CA GLY A 7 -3.64 10.55 -25.51
C GLY A 7 -2.87 9.23 -25.46
N THR A 8 -1.63 9.24 -24.96
CA THR A 8 -0.74 8.07 -24.96
C THR A 8 -1.12 7.04 -23.91
N PHE A 9 -1.74 7.47 -22.81
CA PHE A 9 -2.16 6.61 -21.70
C PHE A 9 -3.63 6.84 -21.35
N PRO A 10 -4.32 5.83 -20.80
CA PRO A 10 -5.70 6.01 -20.34
C PRO A 10 -5.75 7.03 -19.20
N HIS A 11 -6.91 7.68 -19.08
CA HIS A 11 -7.23 8.46 -17.89
C HIS A 11 -7.17 7.59 -16.62
N VAL A 12 -6.76 8.19 -15.51
CA VAL A 12 -6.60 7.50 -14.23
C VAL A 12 -7.90 6.84 -13.75
N GLU A 13 -9.05 7.47 -14.02
CA GLU A 13 -10.37 6.92 -13.73
C GLU A 13 -10.59 5.57 -14.42
N ARG A 14 -10.15 5.44 -15.68
CA ARG A 14 -10.30 4.19 -16.43
C ARG A 14 -9.42 3.08 -15.87
N LEU A 15 -8.21 3.41 -15.41
CA LEU A 15 -7.35 2.46 -14.72
C LEU A 15 -7.96 2.03 -13.38
N HIS A 16 -8.57 2.96 -12.65
CA HIS A 16 -9.23 2.67 -11.39
C HIS A 16 -10.44 1.75 -11.59
N GLU A 17 -11.32 2.03 -12.56
CA GLU A 17 -12.44 1.14 -12.90
C GLU A 17 -11.98 -0.31 -13.12
N LEU A 18 -10.87 -0.50 -13.83
CA LEU A 18 -10.29 -1.83 -14.03
C LEU A 18 -9.81 -2.44 -12.70
N ALA A 19 -9.09 -1.68 -11.87
CA ALA A 19 -8.63 -2.16 -10.57
C ALA A 19 -9.81 -2.56 -9.66
N LEU A 20 -10.86 -1.74 -9.59
CA LEU A 20 -12.07 -2.03 -8.81
C LEU A 20 -12.79 -3.28 -9.36
N ALA A 21 -12.89 -3.44 -10.68
CA ALA A 21 -13.48 -4.63 -11.31
C ALA A 21 -12.69 -5.92 -10.99
N CYS A 22 -11.38 -5.80 -10.78
CA CYS A 22 -10.53 -6.88 -10.30
C CYS A 22 -10.56 -7.08 -8.78
N ARG A 23 -11.33 -6.25 -8.04
CA ARG A 23 -11.34 -6.20 -6.57
C ARG A 23 -9.95 -5.90 -5.98
N ALA A 24 -9.12 -5.22 -6.76
CA ALA A 24 -7.75 -4.83 -6.43
C ALA A 24 -7.72 -3.40 -5.88
N LEU A 25 -6.61 -3.03 -5.24
CA LEU A 25 -6.39 -1.70 -4.67
C LEU A 25 -5.83 -0.74 -5.73
N PRO A 26 -6.50 0.38 -6.07
CA PRO A 26 -5.88 1.44 -6.83
C PRO A 26 -4.75 2.10 -6.02
N CYS A 27 -3.56 2.14 -6.60
CA CYS A 27 -2.35 2.66 -5.96
C CYS A 27 -1.80 3.86 -6.72
N ALA A 28 -1.45 4.93 -6.00
CA ALA A 28 -0.57 5.96 -6.54
C ALA A 28 0.87 5.46 -6.49
N ALA A 29 1.72 5.88 -7.42
CA ALA A 29 3.15 5.64 -7.35
C ALA A 29 3.88 6.93 -7.01
N TRP A 30 4.91 6.82 -6.18
CA TRP A 30 5.84 7.90 -5.88
C TRP A 30 7.26 7.45 -6.24
N LEU A 31 8.00 8.33 -6.90
CA LEU A 31 9.33 8.06 -7.43
C LEU A 31 10.41 8.48 -6.43
N ASP A 32 10.58 9.78 -6.23
CA ASP A 32 11.67 10.32 -5.41
C ASP A 32 11.47 11.73 -4.83
N GLY A 33 10.32 12.37 -5.09
CA GLY A 33 9.97 13.66 -4.52
C GLY A 33 10.61 14.85 -5.25
N THR A 34 11.29 14.62 -6.37
CA THR A 34 12.03 15.69 -7.08
C THR A 34 11.34 16.18 -8.34
N THR A 35 10.36 15.44 -8.87
CA THR A 35 9.59 15.87 -10.05
C THR A 35 8.68 17.05 -9.74
N PRO A 36 8.32 17.91 -10.71
CA PRO A 36 7.43 19.04 -10.46
C PRO A 36 6.09 18.64 -9.82
N GLY A 37 5.53 17.48 -10.18
CA GLY A 37 4.29 16.98 -9.57
C GLY A 37 4.50 16.53 -8.12
N GLU A 38 5.59 15.84 -7.83
CA GLU A 38 5.88 15.35 -6.47
C GLU A 38 6.41 16.44 -5.53
N GLN A 39 6.80 17.60 -6.05
CA GLN A 39 7.06 18.79 -5.21
C GLN A 39 5.77 19.35 -4.60
N ALA A 40 4.61 19.07 -5.20
CA ALA A 40 3.26 19.38 -4.69
C ALA A 40 2.51 18.07 -4.32
N MET A 41 3.18 17.18 -3.58
CA MET A 41 2.69 15.82 -3.35
C MET A 41 1.38 15.78 -2.55
N ASP A 42 1.14 16.73 -1.66
CA ASP A 42 -0.12 16.86 -0.90
C ASP A 42 -1.31 17.11 -1.83
N GLU A 43 -1.18 18.05 -2.77
CA GLU A 43 -2.20 18.33 -3.79
C GLU A 43 -2.38 17.15 -4.75
N LEU A 44 -1.27 16.59 -5.25
CA LEU A 44 -1.30 15.45 -6.17
C LEU A 44 -1.97 14.24 -5.51
N LEU A 45 -1.59 13.91 -4.27
CA LEU A 45 -2.13 12.77 -3.58
C LEU A 45 -3.59 13.00 -3.19
N ALA A 46 -3.97 14.21 -2.77
CA ALA A 46 -5.38 14.56 -2.52
C ALA A 46 -6.23 14.38 -3.77
N LEU A 47 -5.74 14.81 -4.94
CA LEU A 47 -6.40 14.58 -6.23
C LEU A 47 -6.57 13.09 -6.53
N LEU A 48 -5.50 12.30 -6.43
CA LEU A 48 -5.52 10.87 -6.73
C LEU A 48 -6.40 10.08 -5.76
N VAL A 49 -6.36 10.44 -4.47
CA VAL A 49 -7.23 9.88 -3.44
C VAL A 49 -8.69 10.22 -3.72
N GLY A 50 -9.00 11.46 -4.11
CA GLY A 50 -10.34 11.87 -4.54
C GLY A 50 -10.85 11.09 -5.76
N LYS A 51 -9.95 10.53 -6.57
CA LYS A 51 -10.27 9.65 -7.71
C LYS A 51 -10.30 8.17 -7.35
N GLY A 52 -10.02 7.80 -6.11
CA GLY A 52 -10.14 6.41 -5.61
C GLY A 52 -8.84 5.69 -5.32
N VAL A 53 -7.69 6.37 -5.29
CA VAL A 53 -6.46 5.77 -4.73
C VAL A 53 -6.65 5.43 -3.25
N VAL A 54 -6.19 4.25 -2.86
CA VAL A 54 -6.30 3.73 -1.49
C VAL A 54 -4.97 3.30 -0.89
N ALA A 55 -3.87 3.32 -1.65
CA ALA A 55 -2.53 2.99 -1.18
C ALA A 55 -1.46 3.76 -1.97
N LEU A 56 -0.27 3.89 -1.38
CA LEU A 56 0.88 4.54 -2.02
C LEU A 56 2.01 3.53 -2.25
N ASN A 57 2.48 3.43 -3.48
CA ASN A 57 3.58 2.57 -3.88
C ASN A 57 4.92 3.32 -3.88
N ILE A 58 5.93 2.78 -3.20
CA ILE A 58 7.27 3.35 -3.10
C ILE A 58 8.31 2.25 -3.40
N VAL A 59 9.39 2.60 -4.10
CA VAL A 59 10.60 1.76 -4.21
C VAL A 59 11.67 2.38 -3.31
N PRO A 60 11.86 1.90 -2.06
CA PRO A 60 12.67 2.61 -1.06
C PRO A 60 14.14 2.73 -1.44
N ASP A 61 14.75 1.68 -1.97
CA ASP A 61 16.20 1.62 -2.27
C ASP A 61 16.68 2.77 -3.18
N ARG A 62 15.81 3.24 -4.09
CA ARG A 62 16.10 4.36 -5.01
C ARG A 62 16.22 5.73 -4.34
N ASN A 63 15.88 5.80 -3.06
CA ASN A 63 15.71 7.06 -2.33
C ASN A 63 16.71 7.26 -1.20
N TRP A 64 17.63 6.31 -0.98
CA TRP A 64 18.70 6.46 0.01
C TRP A 64 20.02 5.81 -0.43
N ASN A 65 19.98 4.71 -1.19
CA ASN A 65 21.14 3.93 -1.58
C ASN A 65 21.77 4.48 -2.87
N LEU A 66 22.32 5.71 -2.79
CA LEU A 66 22.84 6.44 -3.95
C LEU A 66 24.30 6.85 -3.72
N ALA A 67 25.09 6.81 -4.80
CA ALA A 67 26.52 7.12 -4.75
C ALA A 67 26.80 8.61 -4.43
N ASP A 68 25.95 9.53 -4.91
CA ASP A 68 26.06 10.95 -4.57
C ASP A 68 25.36 11.22 -3.23
N SER A 69 26.15 11.59 -2.23
CA SER A 69 25.67 11.80 -0.85
C SER A 69 24.69 12.97 -0.71
N LYS A 70 24.76 14.00 -1.57
CA LYS A 70 23.81 15.13 -1.53
C LYS A 70 22.47 14.72 -2.11
N ILE A 71 22.49 13.96 -3.21
CA ILE A 71 21.27 13.41 -3.81
C ILE A 71 20.63 12.39 -2.86
N ALA A 72 21.43 11.52 -2.25
CA ALA A 72 20.98 10.56 -1.24
C ALA A 72 20.27 11.26 -0.08
N ALA A 73 20.90 12.28 0.51
CA ALA A 73 20.33 13.02 1.64
C ALA A 73 18.99 13.70 1.27
N LEU A 74 18.91 14.34 0.09
CA LEU A 74 17.68 14.98 -0.38
C LEU A 74 16.55 13.97 -0.56
N LYS A 75 16.79 12.87 -1.29
CA LYS A 75 15.77 11.86 -1.56
C LYS A 75 15.35 11.11 -0.31
N GLN A 76 16.27 10.90 0.64
CA GLN A 76 15.97 10.31 1.93
C GLN A 76 15.05 11.22 2.74
N GLN A 77 15.30 12.53 2.73
CA GLN A 77 14.40 13.49 3.34
C GLN A 77 13.01 13.45 2.67
N LYS A 78 12.96 13.43 1.33
CA LYS A 78 11.69 13.32 0.59
C LYS A 78 10.93 12.03 0.86
N LEU A 79 11.63 10.91 1.07
CA LEU A 79 11.04 9.65 1.51
C LEU A 79 10.35 9.80 2.87
N TYR A 80 10.97 10.49 3.82
CA TYR A 80 10.35 10.73 5.14
C TYR A 80 9.12 11.63 5.03
N GLU A 81 9.23 12.72 4.27
CA GLU A 81 8.11 13.64 4.01
C GLU A 81 6.91 12.91 3.40
N VAL A 82 7.12 12.07 2.38
CA VAL A 82 6.01 11.36 1.73
C VAL A 82 5.42 10.25 2.61
N VAL A 83 6.24 9.57 3.43
CA VAL A 83 5.74 8.58 4.39
C VAL A 83 4.88 9.24 5.46
N ASP A 84 5.27 10.41 5.96
CA ASP A 84 4.47 11.14 6.94
C ASP A 84 3.17 11.70 6.33
N LEU A 85 3.23 12.20 5.09
CA LEU A 85 2.02 12.59 4.34
C LEU A 85 1.08 11.40 4.15
N ALA A 86 1.59 10.24 3.77
CA ALA A 86 0.78 9.03 3.61
C ALA A 86 0.08 8.64 4.92
N LYS A 87 0.77 8.73 6.06
CA LYS A 87 0.15 8.51 7.39
C LYS A 87 -0.98 9.51 7.66
N GLN A 88 -0.77 10.80 7.39
CA GLN A 88 -1.79 11.84 7.59
C GLN A 88 -3.05 11.63 6.73
N MET A 89 -2.89 10.97 5.58
CA MET A 89 -3.98 10.68 4.64
C MET A 89 -4.58 9.27 4.82
N ASP A 90 -4.16 8.53 5.85
CA ASP A 90 -4.50 7.12 6.06
C ASP A 90 -4.19 6.26 4.83
N LEU A 91 -3.01 6.42 4.22
CA LEU A 91 -2.60 5.63 3.06
C LEU A 91 -1.57 4.55 3.47
N PRO A 92 -1.93 3.25 3.37
CA PRO A 92 -0.98 2.16 3.53
C PRO A 92 0.06 2.17 2.41
N LEU A 93 1.26 1.71 2.75
CA LEU A 93 2.42 1.73 1.86
C LEU A 93 2.63 0.36 1.21
N ASN A 94 2.59 0.31 -0.12
CA ASN A 94 3.10 -0.83 -0.88
C ASN A 94 4.56 -0.58 -1.22
N ILE A 95 5.45 -1.45 -0.75
CA ILE A 95 6.87 -1.32 -1.07
C ILE A 95 7.43 -2.60 -1.66
N GLY A 96 8.50 -2.44 -2.42
CA GLY A 96 9.30 -3.54 -2.91
C GLY A 96 10.39 -3.04 -3.83
N THR A 97 11.24 -3.96 -4.25
CA THR A 97 12.45 -3.65 -5.02
C THR A 97 12.20 -3.43 -6.51
N GLU A 98 10.95 -3.61 -6.97
CA GLU A 98 10.50 -3.67 -8.38
C GLU A 98 11.09 -4.86 -9.18
N MET A 99 12.33 -5.26 -8.89
CA MET A 99 13.05 -6.37 -9.53
C MET A 99 13.11 -6.25 -11.06
N ASN A 100 13.24 -5.03 -11.57
CA ASN A 100 13.23 -4.72 -12.99
C ASN A 100 14.62 -4.73 -13.65
N SER A 101 15.69 -4.85 -12.86
CA SER A 101 17.08 -4.78 -13.33
C SER A 101 17.98 -5.81 -12.67
N PHE A 102 18.96 -6.32 -13.42
CA PHE A 102 19.97 -7.25 -12.90
C PHE A 102 20.74 -6.63 -11.73
N GLY A 103 20.86 -7.36 -10.62
CA GLY A 103 21.58 -6.93 -9.42
C GLY A 103 20.73 -6.22 -8.37
N GLN A 104 19.44 -5.94 -8.62
CA GLN A 104 18.55 -5.46 -7.57
C GLN A 104 18.34 -6.54 -6.50
N PRO A 105 18.26 -6.16 -5.22
CA PRO A 105 18.02 -7.10 -4.15
C PRO A 105 16.61 -7.73 -4.26
N ILE A 106 16.46 -8.92 -3.69
CA ILE A 106 15.15 -9.61 -3.62
C ILE A 106 14.24 -8.92 -2.60
N VAL A 107 14.82 -8.32 -1.56
CA VAL A 107 14.10 -7.65 -0.46
C VAL A 107 14.83 -6.36 -0.11
N ASP A 108 14.09 -5.31 0.23
CA ASP A 108 14.65 -4.06 0.75
C ASP A 108 15.43 -4.28 2.06
N ASP A 109 16.52 -3.53 2.25
CA ASP A 109 17.34 -3.62 3.45
C ASP A 109 16.74 -2.84 4.63
N PHE A 110 15.83 -3.47 5.37
CA PHE A 110 15.25 -2.88 6.59
C PHE A 110 16.23 -2.80 7.77
N ALA A 111 17.47 -3.29 7.64
CA ALA A 111 18.53 -3.08 8.60
C ALA A 111 19.31 -1.77 8.32
N ALA A 112 19.08 -1.12 7.18
CA ALA A 112 19.69 0.16 6.85
C ALA A 112 19.16 1.27 7.77
N ALA A 113 20.07 2.06 8.34
CA ALA A 113 19.74 3.18 9.23
C ALA A 113 18.80 4.20 8.57
N ALA A 114 18.91 4.37 7.24
CA ALA A 114 18.04 5.25 6.48
C ALA A 114 16.56 4.82 6.49
N LEU A 115 16.26 3.52 6.67
CA LEU A 115 14.89 3.03 6.67
C LEU A 115 14.28 2.86 8.07
N PHE A 116 15.08 2.93 9.14
CA PHE A 116 14.57 2.77 10.50
C PHE A 116 13.38 3.69 10.85
N PRO A 117 13.38 4.99 10.50
CA PRO A 117 12.27 5.88 10.87
C PRO A 117 10.93 5.55 10.18
N VAL A 118 10.99 4.81 9.07
CA VAL A 118 9.81 4.52 8.22
C VAL A 118 9.46 3.03 8.18
N ARG A 119 10.27 2.18 8.83
CA ARG A 119 10.15 0.73 8.81
C ARG A 119 8.78 0.23 9.27
N ASP A 120 8.26 0.78 10.37
CA ASP A 120 6.97 0.32 10.91
C ASP A 120 5.82 0.64 9.95
N ALA A 121 5.85 1.82 9.32
CA ALA A 121 4.86 2.19 8.31
C ALA A 121 4.89 1.27 7.08
N PHE A 122 6.10 0.84 6.67
CA PHE A 122 6.25 -0.15 5.61
C PHE A 122 5.71 -1.53 6.01
N MET A 123 6.00 -1.98 7.24
CA MET A 123 5.48 -3.25 7.75
C MET A 123 3.95 -3.22 7.88
N ASP A 124 3.37 -2.15 8.40
CA ASP A 124 1.93 -1.95 8.49
C ASP A 124 1.27 -2.00 7.10
N GLY A 125 1.87 -1.34 6.11
CA GLY A 125 1.42 -1.40 4.73
C GLY A 125 1.46 -2.82 4.14
N ALA A 126 2.54 -3.57 4.39
CA ALA A 126 2.66 -4.95 3.94
C ALA A 126 1.58 -5.86 4.57
N TYR A 127 1.36 -5.74 5.89
CA TYR A 127 0.29 -6.49 6.56
C TYR A 127 -1.09 -6.09 6.07
N PHE A 128 -1.34 -4.80 5.81
CA PHE A 128 -2.57 -4.33 5.21
C PHE A 128 -2.84 -4.99 3.85
N ILE A 129 -1.87 -4.95 2.93
CA ILE A 129 -2.01 -5.52 1.58
C ILE A 129 -2.27 -7.02 1.66
N TYR A 130 -1.50 -7.71 2.52
CA TYR A 130 -1.68 -9.14 2.72
C TYR A 130 -3.04 -9.49 3.33
N GLY A 131 -3.46 -8.78 4.38
CA GLY A 131 -4.75 -8.97 5.04
C GLY A 131 -5.94 -8.74 4.11
N HIS A 132 -5.89 -7.67 3.31
CA HIS A 132 -6.85 -7.44 2.22
C HIS A 132 -6.89 -8.62 1.26
N THR A 133 -5.72 -9.06 0.79
CA THR A 133 -5.59 -10.12 -0.21
C THR A 133 -6.16 -11.45 0.29
N VAL A 134 -5.86 -11.84 1.53
CA VAL A 134 -6.33 -13.14 2.05
C VAL A 134 -7.85 -13.17 2.27
N LEU A 135 -8.44 -12.08 2.78
CA LEU A 135 -9.90 -12.02 2.97
C LEU A 135 -10.65 -11.88 1.64
N GLU A 136 -10.12 -11.13 0.68
CA GLU A 136 -10.69 -11.05 -0.65
C GLU A 136 -10.70 -12.43 -1.32
N ARG A 137 -9.59 -13.15 -1.25
CA ARG A 137 -9.47 -14.48 -1.86
C ARG A 137 -10.33 -15.55 -1.19
N ALA A 138 -10.44 -15.52 0.13
CA ALA A 138 -11.16 -16.56 0.87
C ALA A 138 -12.68 -16.32 0.90
N LEU A 139 -13.10 -15.05 1.02
CA LEU A 139 -14.48 -14.70 1.37
C LEU A 139 -15.06 -13.56 0.53
N ALA A 140 -14.32 -13.01 -0.45
CA ALA A 140 -14.70 -11.79 -1.17
C ALA A 140 -14.97 -10.58 -0.25
N MET A 141 -14.24 -10.53 0.88
CA MET A 141 -14.34 -9.48 1.91
C MET A 141 -13.14 -8.52 1.85
N GLY A 142 -12.64 -8.23 0.65
CA GLY A 142 -11.56 -7.27 0.45
C GLY A 142 -11.99 -5.83 0.70
N TYR A 143 -11.03 -4.92 0.61
CA TYR A 143 -11.11 -3.53 1.05
C TYR A 143 -12.30 -2.74 0.46
N GLN A 144 -12.73 -3.11 -0.73
CA GLN A 144 -13.83 -2.46 -1.46
C GLN A 144 -15.13 -3.28 -1.47
N SER A 145 -15.16 -4.41 -0.77
CA SER A 145 -16.38 -5.22 -0.64
C SER A 145 -17.49 -4.42 0.05
N ALA A 146 -18.75 -4.78 -0.23
CA ALA A 146 -19.89 -4.19 0.46
C ALA A 146 -19.77 -4.36 1.99
N TRP A 147 -19.34 -5.53 2.44
CA TRP A 147 -19.07 -5.81 3.86
C TRP A 147 -18.11 -4.79 4.48
N ALA A 148 -16.99 -4.51 3.81
CA ALA A 148 -16.00 -3.55 4.30
C ALA A 148 -16.50 -2.10 4.23
N ALA A 149 -17.25 -1.75 3.19
CA ALA A 149 -17.82 -0.42 3.04
C ALA A 149 -18.88 -0.13 4.13
N ASP A 150 -19.71 -1.12 4.45
CA ASP A 150 -20.82 -0.98 5.39
C ASP A 150 -20.35 -1.00 6.85
N LEU A 151 -19.44 -1.92 7.20
CA LEU A 151 -19.03 -2.11 8.60
C LEU A 151 -17.79 -1.32 8.99
N LEU A 152 -17.01 -0.85 8.01
CA LEU A 152 -15.77 -0.07 8.21
C LEU A 152 -15.78 1.13 7.25
N PRO A 153 -16.64 2.14 7.46
CA PRO A 153 -16.81 3.23 6.49
C PRO A 153 -15.58 4.15 6.38
N ALA A 154 -14.86 4.36 7.49
CA ALA A 154 -13.68 5.22 7.51
C ALA A 154 -12.44 4.48 6.99
N ARG A 155 -11.61 5.17 6.18
CA ARG A 155 -10.35 4.64 5.64
C ARG A 155 -9.44 4.12 6.75
N ALA A 156 -9.19 4.92 7.79
CA ALA A 156 -8.38 4.53 8.93
C ALA A 156 -8.87 3.22 9.59
N GLN A 157 -10.18 3.07 9.76
CA GLN A 157 -10.78 1.87 10.36
C GLN A 157 -10.56 0.64 9.48
N ARG A 158 -10.78 0.74 8.16
CA ARG A 158 -10.48 -0.35 7.22
C ARG A 158 -9.01 -0.72 7.24
N ASN A 159 -8.12 0.27 7.19
CA ASN A 159 -6.69 0.02 7.17
C ASN A 159 -6.24 -0.74 8.42
N ALA A 160 -6.68 -0.29 9.60
CA ALA A 160 -6.38 -0.95 10.86
C ALA A 160 -6.89 -2.40 10.88
N PHE A 161 -8.12 -2.64 10.40
CA PHE A 161 -8.70 -3.97 10.31
C PHE A 161 -7.88 -4.90 9.40
N TYR A 162 -7.59 -4.50 8.17
CA TYR A 162 -6.84 -5.36 7.25
C TYR A 162 -5.38 -5.55 7.68
N ALA A 163 -4.75 -4.55 8.30
CA ALA A 163 -3.44 -4.74 8.91
C ALA A 163 -3.49 -5.77 10.05
N ALA A 164 -4.52 -5.74 10.90
CA ALA A 164 -4.70 -6.73 11.97
C ALA A 164 -4.92 -8.15 11.39
N VAL A 165 -5.78 -8.31 10.39
CA VAL A 165 -5.97 -9.58 9.68
C VAL A 165 -4.64 -10.11 9.14
N GLY A 166 -3.86 -9.25 8.48
CA GLY A 166 -2.57 -9.65 7.91
C GLY A 166 -1.56 -10.09 8.97
N ARG A 167 -1.66 -9.57 10.20
CA ARG A 167 -0.83 -9.98 11.34
C ARG A 167 -1.27 -11.31 11.95
N CYS A 168 -2.57 -11.59 11.96
CA CYS A 168 -3.14 -12.80 12.54
C CYS A 168 -3.02 -14.03 11.63
N VAL A 169 -3.13 -13.85 10.32
CA VAL A 169 -3.18 -14.96 9.37
C VAL A 169 -1.77 -15.29 8.87
N PRO A 170 -1.20 -16.47 9.16
CA PRO A 170 0.06 -16.87 8.55
C PRO A 170 -0.14 -17.36 7.11
N ALA A 171 0.88 -17.25 6.27
CA ALA A 171 0.84 -17.82 4.93
C ALA A 171 0.73 -19.35 4.94
N GLY A 172 0.03 -19.91 3.94
CA GLY A 172 -0.07 -21.35 3.72
C GLY A 172 -1.21 -22.05 4.49
N PRO A 173 -1.11 -23.39 4.69
CA PRO A 173 -2.21 -24.19 5.20
C PRO A 173 -2.74 -23.78 6.57
N ALA A 174 -1.89 -23.24 7.45
CA ALA A 174 -2.32 -22.76 8.76
C ALA A 174 -3.27 -21.57 8.64
N GLY A 175 -2.97 -20.60 7.76
CA GLY A 175 -3.85 -19.47 7.49
C GLY A 175 -5.18 -19.90 6.88
N HIS A 176 -5.17 -20.87 5.96
CA HIS A 176 -6.42 -21.42 5.41
C HIS A 176 -7.34 -22.03 6.48
N LYS A 177 -6.76 -22.70 7.50
CA LYS A 177 -7.55 -23.23 8.62
C LYS A 177 -8.17 -22.13 9.48
N LEU A 178 -7.46 -21.03 9.70
CA LEU A 178 -8.01 -19.87 10.42
C LEU A 178 -9.13 -19.21 9.63
N LEU A 179 -8.91 -18.97 8.33
CA LEU A 179 -9.90 -18.35 7.44
C LEU A 179 -11.18 -19.19 7.29
N ALA A 180 -11.12 -20.51 7.46
CA ALA A 180 -12.29 -21.38 7.44
C ALA A 180 -13.24 -21.20 8.65
N ARG A 181 -12.83 -20.44 9.67
CA ARG A 181 -13.62 -20.19 10.89
C ARG A 181 -14.43 -18.90 10.85
N VAL A 182 -14.20 -18.07 9.84
CA VAL A 182 -14.82 -16.75 9.70
C VAL A 182 -15.75 -16.71 8.50
N HIS A 183 -16.76 -15.86 8.54
CA HIS A 183 -17.76 -15.72 7.47
C HIS A 183 -18.28 -14.29 7.38
N GLN A 184 -19.01 -13.99 6.30
CA GLN A 184 -19.46 -12.63 5.96
C GLN A 184 -20.48 -12.02 6.93
N GLU A 185 -21.10 -12.83 7.81
CA GLU A 185 -22.08 -12.32 8.78
C GLU A 185 -21.42 -11.85 10.09
N MET A 186 -20.15 -12.17 10.31
CA MET A 186 -19.42 -11.74 11.50
C MET A 186 -19.14 -10.25 11.47
N ALA A 187 -19.22 -9.61 12.63
CA ALA A 187 -18.73 -8.24 12.80
C ALA A 187 -17.19 -8.20 12.74
N PRO A 188 -16.55 -7.05 12.40
CA PRO A 188 -15.10 -6.97 12.29
C PRO A 188 -14.33 -7.42 13.55
N ALA A 189 -14.83 -7.09 14.74
CA ALA A 189 -14.21 -7.49 16.01
C ALA A 189 -14.30 -9.01 16.25
N GLU A 190 -15.49 -9.59 16.05
CA GLU A 190 -15.72 -11.04 16.16
C GLU A 190 -14.84 -11.83 15.18
N LEU A 191 -14.70 -11.32 13.95
CA LEU A 191 -13.83 -11.92 12.94
C LEU A 191 -12.37 -11.94 13.41
N LEU A 192 -11.86 -10.83 13.95
CA LEU A 192 -10.50 -10.76 14.48
C LEU A 192 -10.28 -11.70 15.68
N ASP A 193 -11.25 -11.80 16.59
CA ASP A 193 -11.19 -12.72 17.73
C ASP A 193 -11.12 -14.19 17.26
N ALA A 194 -11.88 -14.53 16.23
CA ALA A 194 -11.86 -15.86 15.63
C ALA A 194 -10.54 -16.19 14.90
N LEU A 195 -9.77 -15.19 14.46
CA LEU A 195 -8.45 -15.38 13.83
C LEU A 195 -7.30 -15.47 14.83
N THR A 196 -7.50 -15.09 16.10
CA THR A 196 -6.46 -15.07 17.13
C THR A 196 -6.53 -16.25 18.11
N THR A 197 -7.70 -16.88 18.24
CA THR A 197 -7.92 -18.09 19.04
C THR A 197 -7.48 -19.33 18.29
#